data_AF-A0A6M3K0I1-F1
#
_entry.id   AF-A0A6M3K0I1-F1
#
_cell.length_a   1.000
_cell.length_b   1.000
_cell.length_c   1.000
_cell.angle_alpha   90.00
_cell.angle_beta   90.00
_cell.angle_gamma   90.00
#
_symmetry.space_group_name_H-M   'P 1'
#
loop_
_entity.id
_entity.type
_entity.pdbx_description
1 polymer ?
#
loop_
_entity_poly.entity_id
_entity_poly.type
_entity_poly.pdbx_seq_one_letter_code
_entity_poly.pdbx_strand_id
1 'polypeptide(L)'
;MAIFYVVDSLDDVTITVNTYSNTSTFFQAGKASSNTQRSAARFIGINIPQGSTILTAYLELVCSFAKSGTDVLTNLALENVDDATRIVDQADFDARVLTDPVPWDNIAGWD
;
A
#
# COMPACT_ATOMS: atom_id res chain seq x y z
N MET A 1 4.81 2.91 -11.26
CA MET A 1 5.07 3.27 -9.85
C MET A 1 4.20 4.48 -9.54
N ALA A 2 3.46 4.42 -8.44
CA ALA A 2 2.83 5.60 -7.83
C ALA A 2 3.73 6.06 -6.66
N ILE A 3 3.86 7.37 -6.46
CA ILE A 3 4.56 7.97 -5.31
C ILE A 3 3.63 9.04 -4.76
N PHE A 4 3.28 8.92 -3.49
CA PHE A 4 2.45 9.91 -2.78
C PHE A 4 3.17 10.44 -1.57
N TYR A 5 3.19 11.76 -1.40
CA TYR A 5 3.77 12.34 -0.20
C TYR A 5 2.86 12.09 0.99
N VAL A 6 3.33 11.27 1.92
CA VAL A 6 2.69 11.03 3.22
C VAL A 6 3.40 11.92 4.25
N VAL A 7 2.65 12.46 5.20
CA VAL A 7 3.25 13.08 6.40
C VAL A 7 4.04 11.97 7.07
N ASP A 8 5.29 12.24 7.44
CA ASP A 8 6.14 11.28 8.16
C ASP A 8 5.35 10.69 9.34
N SER A 9 4.99 9.42 9.20
CA SER A 9 4.17 8.69 10.15
C SER A 9 4.96 7.44 10.48
N LEU A 10 5.17 7.18 11.77
CA LEU A 10 5.79 5.93 12.24
C LEU A 10 4.98 4.69 11.85
N ASP A 11 3.83 4.88 11.20
CA ASP A 11 2.75 3.91 11.01
C ASP A 11 2.73 3.35 9.59
N ASP A 12 2.91 4.22 8.60
CA ASP A 12 3.00 3.83 7.20
C ASP A 12 4.43 3.41 6.88
N VAL A 13 4.55 2.31 6.15
CA VAL A 13 5.86 1.70 5.90
C VAL A 13 6.08 1.46 4.43
N THR A 14 7.34 1.56 4.02
CA THR A 14 7.80 1.19 2.69
C THR A 14 8.86 0.12 2.78
N ILE A 15 8.88 -0.79 1.80
CA ILE A 15 9.93 -1.76 1.61
C ILE A 15 10.41 -1.72 0.17
N THR A 16 11.67 -1.36 -0.01
CA THR A 16 12.36 -1.39 -1.31
C THR A 16 13.48 -2.43 -1.26
N VAL A 17 13.35 -3.53 -2.00
CA VAL A 17 14.40 -4.59 -2.10
C VAL A 17 14.98 -4.97 -0.72
N ASN A 18 14.10 -5.20 0.26
CA ASN A 18 14.44 -5.52 1.65
C ASN A 18 14.98 -4.38 2.53
N THR A 19 14.72 -3.13 2.16
CA THR A 19 14.98 -1.98 3.04
C THR A 19 13.66 -1.48 3.59
N TYR A 20 13.44 -1.69 4.88
CA TYR A 20 12.33 -1.13 5.64
C TYR A 20 12.53 0.35 5.93
N SER A 21 11.48 1.15 5.75
CA SER A 21 11.43 2.52 6.23
C SER A 21 10.02 2.86 6.71
N ASN A 22 9.93 3.33 7.94
CA ASN A 22 8.75 3.95 8.55
C ASN A 22 8.92 5.47 8.74
N THR A 23 9.89 6.04 8.03
CA THR A 23 10.10 7.49 7.94
C THR A 23 10.05 7.97 6.49
N SER A 24 9.58 7.10 5.60
CA SER A 24 9.43 7.41 4.20
C SER A 24 8.36 8.49 4.07
N THR A 25 8.72 9.59 3.45
CA THR A 25 7.76 10.62 3.08
C THR A 25 7.00 10.25 1.82
N PHE A 26 7.14 9.02 1.30
CA PHE A 26 6.39 8.55 0.16
C PHE A 26 5.77 7.16 0.35
N PHE A 27 4.59 6.94 -0.24
CA PHE A 27 3.97 5.62 -0.41
C PHE A 27 4.24 5.09 -1.83
N GLN A 28 4.66 3.82 -1.97
CA GLN A 28 4.95 3.22 -3.28
C GLN A 28 4.07 2.01 -3.58
N ALA A 29 3.52 2.01 -4.79
CA ALA A 29 2.83 0.85 -5.35
C ALA A 29 3.41 0.50 -6.72
N GLY A 30 3.70 -0.80 -6.89
CA GLY A 30 4.12 -1.42 -8.13
C GLY A 30 5.62 -1.65 -8.25
N LYS A 31 6.10 -1.71 -9.49
CA LYS A 31 7.50 -2.04 -9.80
C LYS A 31 8.13 -0.98 -10.70
N ALA A 32 9.19 -0.33 -10.22
CA ALA A 32 10.12 0.42 -11.07
C ALA A 32 11.31 -0.49 -11.40
N SER A 33 11.44 -0.92 -12.66
CA SER A 33 12.50 -1.83 -13.14
C SER A 33 12.50 -3.23 -12.49
N SER A 34 13.66 -3.75 -12.04
CA SER A 34 13.79 -5.06 -11.36
C SER A 34 13.40 -5.03 -9.89
N ASN A 35 13.21 -3.85 -9.30
CA ASN A 35 13.01 -3.70 -7.86
C ASN A 35 11.53 -3.79 -7.48
N THR A 36 11.19 -4.72 -6.60
CA THR A 36 9.85 -4.81 -5.99
C THR A 36 9.70 -3.69 -4.95
N GLN A 37 8.64 -2.91 -5.07
CA GLN A 37 8.29 -1.86 -4.12
C GLN A 37 6.99 -2.25 -3.43
N ARG A 38 7.02 -2.26 -2.11
CA ARG A 38 5.87 -2.60 -1.26
C ARG A 38 5.66 -1.46 -0.30
N SER A 39 4.41 -1.23 0.07
CA SER A 39 4.06 -0.29 1.13
C SER A 39 2.84 -0.82 1.86
N ALA A 40 2.73 -0.48 3.14
CA ALA A 40 1.52 -0.70 3.92
C ALA A 40 1.12 0.61 4.57
N ALA A 41 -0.18 0.86 4.58
CA ALA A 41 -0.79 1.99 5.25
C ALA A 41 -1.64 1.48 6.40
N ARG A 42 -1.65 2.22 7.51
CA ARG A 42 -2.56 1.95 8.63
C ARG A 42 -3.33 3.23 8.99
N PHE A 43 -4.63 3.07 9.18
CA PHE A 43 -5.54 4.19 9.37
C PHE A 43 -5.88 4.37 10.85
N ILE A 44 -5.00 5.06 11.58
CA ILE A 44 -5.25 5.40 12.99
C ILE A 44 -6.35 6.45 13.14
N GLY A 45 -7.09 6.37 14.26
CA GLY A 45 -8.11 7.36 14.61
C GLY A 45 -9.43 7.22 13.85
N ILE A 46 -9.57 6.21 12.99
CA ILE A 46 -10.85 5.85 12.36
C ILE A 46 -11.51 4.74 13.18
N ASN A 47 -12.43 5.13 14.07
CA ASN A 47 -13.22 4.16 14.83
C ASN A 47 -14.44 3.73 13.99
N ILE A 48 -14.40 2.50 13.48
CA ILE A 48 -15.56 1.85 12.84
C ILE A 48 -16.25 0.99 13.90
N PRO A 49 -17.49 1.29 14.32
CA PRO A 49 -18.18 0.47 15.33
C PRO A 49 -18.36 -0.97 14.86
N GLN A 50 -18.22 -1.93 15.79
CA GLN A 50 -18.41 -3.34 15.48
C GLN A 50 -19.81 -3.59 14.91
N GLY A 51 -19.88 -4.40 13.85
CA GLY A 51 -21.14 -4.66 13.14
C GLY A 51 -21.54 -3.60 12.11
N SER A 52 -20.74 -2.53 11.93
CA SER A 52 -20.94 -1.60 10.83
C SER A 52 -20.72 -2.28 9.48
N THR A 53 -21.58 -1.96 8.51
CA THR A 53 -21.37 -2.37 7.12
C THR A 53 -20.62 -1.27 6.39
N ILE A 54 -19.45 -1.59 5.83
CA ILE A 54 -18.73 -0.69 4.93
C ILE A 54 -19.46 -0.68 3.59
N LEU A 55 -20.12 0.44 3.26
CA LEU A 55 -20.84 0.58 1.99
C LEU A 55 -19.88 0.81 0.82
N THR A 56 -18.86 1.64 1.03
CA THR A 56 -17.87 2.00 0.01
C THR A 56 -16.52 2.22 0.68
N ALA A 57 -15.46 1.72 0.06
CA ALA A 57 -14.07 2.08 0.34
C ALA A 57 -13.34 2.16 -1.00
N TYR A 58 -12.46 3.15 -1.15
CA TYR A 58 -11.63 3.28 -2.34
C TYR A 58 -10.24 3.77 -1.97
N LEU A 59 -9.26 3.39 -2.78
CA LEU A 59 -7.90 3.90 -2.76
C LEU A 59 -7.69 4.64 -4.08
N GLU A 60 -7.29 5.90 -4.00
CA GLU A 60 -6.94 6.69 -5.17
C GLU A 60 -5.43 6.75 -5.31
N LEU A 61 -4.89 6.20 -6.40
CA LEU A 61 -3.47 6.26 -6.72
C LEU A 61 -3.20 7.05 -8.01
N VAL A 62 -2.09 7.79 -8.03
CA VAL A 62 -1.64 8.66 -9.10
C VAL A 62 -0.25 8.18 -9.50
N CYS A 63 -0.07 7.96 -10.80
CA CYS A 63 1.20 7.49 -11.32
C CYS A 63 2.26 8.58 -11.21
N SER A 64 3.43 8.25 -10.65
CA SER A 64 4.56 9.19 -10.53
C SER A 64 5.40 9.29 -11.81
N PHE A 65 5.26 8.32 -12.72
CA PHE A 65 5.90 8.31 -14.02
C PHE A 65 4.91 7.80 -15.06
N ALA A 66 4.90 8.43 -16.25
CA ALA A 66 4.24 7.86 -17.41
C ALA A 66 4.93 6.53 -17.75
N LYS A 67 4.21 5.41 -17.59
CA LYS A 67 4.65 4.16 -18.21
C LYS A 67 4.23 4.24 -19.67
N SER A 68 5.15 3.98 -20.59
CA SER A 68 4.89 3.90 -22.04
C SER A 68 4.05 2.67 -22.43
N GLY A 69 3.19 2.16 -21.54
CA GLY A 69 2.40 0.94 -21.73
C GLY A 69 1.34 0.74 -20.63
N THR A 70 0.46 -0.25 -20.84
CA THR A 70 -0.75 -0.58 -20.05
C THR A 70 -0.49 -1.19 -18.68
N ASP A 71 0.74 -1.60 -18.40
CA ASP A 71 0.97 -2.55 -17.31
C ASP A 71 1.34 -1.82 -16.00
N VAL A 72 0.34 -1.42 -15.22
CA VAL A 72 0.52 -1.33 -13.77
C VAL A 72 0.65 -2.78 -13.27
N LEU A 73 1.65 -3.04 -12.41
CA LEU A 73 1.89 -4.36 -11.81
C LEU A 73 1.82 -4.20 -10.30
N THR A 74 0.61 -4.10 -9.77
CA THR A 74 0.36 -3.79 -8.37
C THR A 74 -0.65 -4.79 -7.84
N ASN A 75 -0.32 -5.45 -6.73
CA ASN A 75 -1.30 -6.24 -6.00
C ASN A 75 -1.73 -5.47 -4.76
N LEU A 76 -3.03 -5.48 -4.48
CA LEU A 76 -3.61 -4.95 -3.24
C LEU A 76 -4.07 -6.11 -2.37
N ALA A 77 -3.73 -6.07 -1.09
CA ALA A 77 -4.20 -7.02 -0.10
C ALA A 77 -4.46 -6.28 1.22
N LEU A 78 -5.31 -6.86 2.06
CA LEU A 78 -5.74 -6.27 3.33
C LEU A 78 -5.39 -7.22 4.48
N GLU A 79 -5.12 -6.67 5.65
CA GLU A 79 -5.02 -7.45 6.88
C GLU A 79 -6.43 -7.54 7.50
N ASN A 80 -6.97 -8.76 7.66
CA ASN A 80 -8.29 -8.96 8.26
C ASN A 80 -8.18 -9.08 9.79
N VAL A 81 -7.77 -8.00 10.42
CA VAL A 81 -7.69 -7.84 11.87
C VAL A 81 -8.37 -6.54 12.27
N ASP A 82 -9.07 -6.54 13.41
CA ASP A 82 -9.87 -5.38 13.83
C ASP A 82 -9.02 -4.13 14.05
N ASP A 83 -8.07 -4.18 15.01
CA ASP A 83 -7.11 -3.11 15.28
C ASP A 83 -5.69 -3.64 15.02
N ALA A 84 -5.23 -3.46 13.79
CA ALA A 84 -3.89 -3.87 13.40
C ALA A 84 -2.85 -3.13 14.24
N THR A 85 -1.90 -3.87 14.82
CA THR A 85 -0.76 -3.24 15.49
C THR A 85 0.17 -2.58 14.47
N ARG A 86 0.85 -1.52 14.89
CA ARG A 86 1.87 -0.84 14.08
C ARG A 86 2.92 -1.83 13.58
N ILE A 87 3.30 -1.72 12.31
CA ILE A 87 4.42 -2.47 11.74
C ILE A 87 5.74 -1.91 12.29
N VAL A 88 6.61 -2.76 12.83
CA VAL A 88 7.85 -2.29 13.50
C VAL A 88 9.13 -2.56 12.71
N ASP A 89 9.12 -3.55 11.82
CA ASP A 89 10.24 -3.89 10.94
C ASP A 89 9.77 -4.70 9.71
N GLN A 90 10.72 -5.13 8.88
CA GLN A 90 10.42 -5.95 7.71
C GLN A 90 9.92 -7.36 8.07
N ALA A 91 10.43 -7.97 9.13
CA ALA A 91 10.02 -9.33 9.49
C ALA A 91 8.55 -9.34 9.93
N ASP A 92 8.14 -8.33 10.69
CA ASP A 92 6.74 -8.07 11.03
C ASP A 92 5.89 -7.86 9.77
N PHE A 93 6.31 -6.99 8.84
CA PHE A 93 5.62 -6.79 7.57
C PHE A 93 5.41 -8.10 6.79
N ASP A 94 6.49 -8.88 6.63
CA ASP A 94 6.47 -10.12 5.83
C ASP A 94 5.65 -11.23 6.51
N ALA A 95 5.45 -11.16 7.84
CA ALA A 95 4.67 -12.11 8.62
C ALA A 95 3.16 -11.80 8.66
N ARG A 96 2.72 -10.62 8.16
CA ARG A 96 1.31 -10.25 8.17
C ARG A 96 0.47 -11.23 7.37
N VAL A 97 -0.65 -11.66 7.96
CA VAL A 97 -1.63 -12.53 7.30
C VAL A 97 -2.59 -11.66 6.51
N LEU A 98 -2.41 -11.67 5.19
CA LEU A 98 -3.18 -10.84 4.28
C LEU A 98 -4.29 -11.65 3.59
N THR A 99 -5.33 -10.97 3.14
CA THR A 99 -6.32 -11.51 2.21
C THR A 99 -5.66 -11.93 0.90
N ASP A 100 -6.36 -12.74 0.11
CA ASP A 100 -5.95 -13.02 -1.27
C ASP A 100 -5.72 -11.70 -2.03
N PRO A 101 -4.54 -11.51 -2.64
CA PRO A 101 -4.25 -10.27 -3.33
C PRO A 101 -5.13 -10.10 -4.57
N VAL A 102 -5.65 -8.89 -4.75
CA VAL A 102 -6.35 -8.49 -5.96
C VAL A 102 -5.35 -7.83 -6.91
N PRO A 103 -5.18 -8.36 -8.13
CA PRO A 103 -4.36 -7.70 -9.16
C PRO A 103 -5.00 -6.38 -9.56
N TRP A 104 -4.24 -5.31 -9.45
CA TRP A 104 -4.61 -3.97 -9.89
C TRP A 104 -3.79 -3.57 -11.12
N ASP A 105 -3.98 -4.36 -12.16
CA ASP A 105 -3.28 -4.28 -13.44
C ASP A 105 -4.21 -3.76 -14.55
N ASN A 106 -3.66 -3.43 -15.72
CA ASN A 106 -4.41 -2.93 -16.90
C ASN A 106 -5.25 -1.67 -16.65
N ILE A 107 -4.78 -0.78 -15.77
CA ILE A 107 -5.45 0.51 -15.54
C ILE A 107 -5.30 1.36 -16.81
N ALA A 108 -6.44 1.83 -17.35
CA ALA A 108 -6.43 2.69 -18.53
C ALA A 108 -5.58 3.95 -18.28
N GLY A 109 -4.94 4.43 -19.36
CA GLY A 109 -4.27 5.73 -19.32
C GLY A 109 -5.24 6.82 -18.88
N TRP A 110 -4.72 7.79 -18.13
CA TRP A 110 -5.50 8.98 -17.78
C TRP A 110 -5.48 9.88 -19.01
N ASP A 111 -6.64 10.13 -19.62
CA ASP A 111 -6.80 11.13 -20.70
C ASP A 111 -6.54 12.55 -20.18
#